data_AF-A0A0S8E6B2-F1
#
_entry.id   AF-A0A0S8E6B2-F1
#
_cell.length_a   1.000
_cell.length_b   1.000
_cell.length_c   1.000
_cell.angle_alpha   90.00
_cell.angle_beta   90.00
_cell.angle_gamma   90.00
#
_symmetry.space_group_name_H-M   'P 1'
#
loop_
_entity.id
_entity.type
_entity.pdbx_description
1 polymer ?
#
loop_
_entity_poly.entity_id
_entity_poly.type
_entity_poly.pdbx_seq_one_letter_code
_entity_poly.pdbx_strand_id
1 'polypeptide(L)'
;MTLTSEQIAEIERLIDRLKKWQRGEMPHAIKDFSRYIQLLRFVEPQANIVLMDLSAGMPDTVRVVHVKLQQLLLKASQVDILKQDNTDEARREDSNLMRLARDLVLMLQRVAKDTGQGTLTLNDAENGINDTEQDIIEALGSGTLTGEKLAKEAGHPYNFKFKSSLSGLRKRGILGNKAPGYFLEPEYEFLLKESD
;
A
#
# COMPACT_ATOMS: atom_id res chain seq x y z
N MET A 1 -16.66 -13.54 -10.29
CA MET A 1 -15.91 -14.72 -10.77
C MET A 1 -15.34 -15.41 -9.54
N THR A 2 -15.49 -16.73 -9.41
CA THR A 2 -15.03 -17.48 -8.22
C THR A 2 -13.59 -17.94 -8.42
N LEU A 3 -12.73 -17.80 -7.42
CA LEU A 3 -11.35 -18.28 -7.46
C LEU A 3 -11.31 -19.81 -7.62
N THR A 4 -10.34 -20.30 -8.38
CA THR A 4 -10.07 -21.74 -8.47
C THR A 4 -9.43 -22.24 -7.17
N SER A 5 -9.56 -23.54 -6.89
CA SER A 5 -8.90 -24.17 -5.75
C SER A 5 -7.37 -24.01 -5.79
N GLU A 6 -6.79 -23.97 -6.98
CA GLU A 6 -5.36 -23.73 -7.21
C GLU A 6 -4.95 -22.29 -6.86
N GLN A 7 -5.73 -21.29 -7.29
CA GLN A 7 -5.51 -19.89 -6.92
C GLN A 7 -5.61 -19.68 -5.41
N ILE A 8 -6.60 -20.29 -4.76
CA ILE A 8 -6.76 -20.23 -3.30
C ILE A 8 -5.54 -20.85 -2.60
N ALA A 9 -5.09 -22.02 -3.05
CA ALA A 9 -3.92 -22.68 -2.48
C ALA A 9 -2.64 -21.84 -2.60
N GLU A 10 -2.45 -21.13 -3.71
CA GLU A 10 -1.30 -20.22 -3.87
C GLU A 10 -1.37 -18.99 -2.96
N ILE A 11 -2.56 -18.39 -2.82
CA ILE A 11 -2.76 -17.31 -1.85
C ILE A 11 -2.45 -17.79 -0.42
N GLU A 12 -2.92 -18.98 -0.04
CA GLU A 12 -2.66 -19.57 1.29
C GLU A 12 -1.17 -19.84 1.52
N ARG A 13 -0.44 -20.33 0.50
CA ARG A 13 1.02 -20.51 0.58
C ARG A 13 1.74 -19.17 0.79
N LEU A 14 1.31 -18.11 0.10
CA LEU A 14 1.87 -16.77 0.27
C LEU A 14 1.59 -16.22 1.68
N ILE A 15 0.37 -16.39 2.19
CA ILE A 15 -0.02 -16.01 3.56
C ILE A 15 0.85 -16.72 4.59
N ASP A 16 1.02 -18.04 4.47
CA ASP A 16 1.85 -18.82 5.38
C ASP A 16 3.30 -18.34 5.35
N ARG A 17 3.85 -18.08 4.17
CA ARG A 17 5.22 -17.55 4.02
C ARG A 17 5.37 -16.17 4.66
N LEU A 18 4.44 -15.25 4.44
CA LEU A 18 4.42 -13.94 5.09
C LEU A 18 4.35 -14.05 6.61
N LYS A 19 3.53 -14.95 7.16
CA LYS A 19 3.46 -15.20 8.61
C LYS A 19 4.75 -15.78 9.18
N LYS A 20 5.36 -16.75 8.49
CA LYS A 20 6.67 -17.31 8.88
C LYS A 20 7.74 -16.23 8.87
N TRP A 21 7.76 -15.37 7.87
CA TRP A 21 8.63 -14.19 7.83
C TRP A 21 8.36 -13.21 8.98
N GLN A 22 7.10 -12.95 9.32
CA GLN A 22 6.71 -12.11 10.47
C GLN A 22 7.13 -12.70 11.83
N ARG A 23 7.25 -14.02 11.95
CA ARG A 23 7.73 -14.68 13.16
C ARG A 23 9.24 -14.94 13.19
N GLY A 24 9.95 -14.69 12.07
CA GLY A 24 11.36 -15.05 11.93
C GLY A 24 11.60 -16.56 11.77
N GLU A 25 10.58 -17.30 11.36
CA GLU A 25 10.59 -18.76 11.18
C GLU A 25 10.95 -19.17 9.75
N MET A 26 11.65 -18.32 9.00
CA MET A 26 12.06 -18.64 7.63
C MET A 26 13.04 -19.83 7.63
N PRO A 27 12.98 -20.71 6.61
CA PRO A 27 13.86 -21.87 6.47
C PRO A 27 15.34 -21.52 6.70
N HIS A 28 16.09 -22.47 7.28
CA HIS A 28 17.49 -22.23 7.66
C HIS A 28 18.38 -21.86 6.47
N ALA A 29 18.05 -22.33 5.26
CA ALA A 29 18.76 -22.01 4.02
C ALA A 29 18.72 -20.51 3.63
N ILE A 30 17.88 -19.70 4.30
CA ILE A 30 17.73 -18.27 4.01
C ILE A 30 17.88 -17.39 5.26
N LYS A 31 18.30 -17.99 6.39
CA LYS A 31 18.58 -17.26 7.65
C LYS A 31 19.77 -16.32 7.55
N ASP A 32 20.70 -16.58 6.64
CA ASP A 32 21.89 -15.75 6.43
C ASP A 32 21.55 -14.40 5.77
N PHE A 33 20.37 -14.29 5.15
CA PHE A 33 19.87 -13.02 4.63
C PHE A 33 19.25 -12.19 5.74
N SER A 34 19.44 -10.87 5.67
CA SER A 34 18.68 -9.94 6.50
C SER A 34 17.18 -10.19 6.30
N ARG A 35 16.41 -9.98 7.36
CA ARG A 35 14.95 -10.14 7.33
C ARG A 35 14.32 -9.36 6.17
N TYR A 36 14.87 -8.20 5.80
CA TYR A 36 14.34 -7.38 4.70
C TYR A 36 14.67 -7.98 3.34
N ILE A 37 15.90 -8.48 3.16
CA ILE A 37 16.32 -9.20 1.96
C ILE A 37 15.51 -10.48 1.76
N GLN A 38 15.10 -11.16 2.84
CA GLN A 38 14.21 -12.32 2.74
C GLN A 38 12.86 -11.96 2.10
N LEU A 39 12.34 -10.76 2.38
CA LEU A 39 11.06 -10.29 1.83
C LEU A 39 11.19 -10.03 0.32
N LEU A 40 12.25 -9.34 -0.09
CA LEU A 40 12.55 -9.07 -1.51
C LEU A 40 12.83 -10.37 -2.30
N ARG A 41 13.63 -11.29 -1.76
CA ARG A 41 14.07 -12.46 -2.53
C ARG A 41 13.08 -13.62 -2.57
N PHE A 42 12.21 -13.75 -1.57
CA PHE A 42 11.39 -14.96 -1.42
C PHE A 42 9.89 -14.72 -1.29
N VAL A 43 9.47 -13.50 -0.88
CA VAL A 43 8.06 -13.15 -0.75
C VAL A 43 7.57 -12.45 -2.02
N GLU A 44 8.34 -11.50 -2.56
CA GLU A 44 7.98 -10.78 -3.79
C GLU A 44 7.75 -11.70 -4.99
N PRO A 45 8.62 -12.66 -5.34
CA PRO A 45 8.40 -13.49 -6.51
C PRO A 45 7.11 -14.32 -6.41
N GLN A 46 6.82 -14.84 -5.22
CA GLN A 46 5.60 -15.61 -4.99
C GLN A 46 4.36 -14.71 -5.02
N ALA A 47 4.46 -13.50 -4.47
CA ALA A 47 3.36 -12.54 -4.52
C ALA A 47 3.06 -12.12 -5.96
N ASN A 48 4.07 -11.96 -6.81
CA ASN A 48 3.87 -11.64 -8.23
C ASN A 48 3.18 -12.78 -8.98
N ILE A 49 3.50 -14.05 -8.70
CA ILE A 49 2.79 -15.21 -9.26
C ILE A 49 1.30 -15.16 -8.88
N VAL A 50 1.01 -14.99 -7.59
CA VAL A 50 -0.37 -14.87 -7.09
C VAL A 50 -1.11 -13.70 -7.75
N LEU A 51 -0.47 -12.55 -7.90
CA LEU A 51 -1.07 -11.37 -8.54
C LEU A 51 -1.34 -11.58 -10.03
N MET A 52 -0.45 -12.25 -10.75
CA MET A 52 -0.66 -12.60 -12.16
C MET A 52 -1.87 -13.52 -12.31
N ASP A 53 -1.96 -14.58 -11.50
CA ASP A 53 -3.05 -15.55 -11.56
C ASP A 53 -4.41 -14.92 -11.19
N LEU A 54 -4.41 -13.94 -10.29
CA LEU A 54 -5.61 -13.22 -9.89
C LEU A 54 -6.06 -12.15 -10.91
N SER A 55 -5.14 -11.63 -11.73
CA SER A 55 -5.41 -10.50 -12.63
C SER A 55 -6.47 -10.82 -13.69
N ALA A 56 -6.60 -12.09 -14.06
CA ALA A 56 -7.58 -12.55 -15.05
C ALA A 56 -9.03 -12.50 -14.55
N GLY A 57 -9.25 -12.50 -13.22
CA GLY A 57 -10.59 -12.60 -12.63
C GLY A 57 -10.96 -11.50 -11.65
N MET A 58 -9.99 -10.80 -11.06
CA MET A 58 -10.22 -9.81 -10.00
C MET A 58 -9.23 -8.62 -10.11
N PRO A 59 -9.21 -7.86 -11.22
CA PRO A 59 -8.20 -6.82 -11.47
C PRO A 59 -8.17 -5.73 -10.38
N ASP A 60 -9.32 -5.33 -9.83
CA ASP A 60 -9.36 -4.36 -8.74
C ASP A 60 -8.70 -4.88 -7.46
N THR A 61 -8.97 -6.12 -7.11
CA THR A 61 -8.37 -6.78 -5.93
C THR A 61 -6.87 -6.95 -6.11
N VAL A 62 -6.42 -7.37 -7.30
CA VAL A 62 -5.00 -7.45 -7.65
C VAL A 62 -4.32 -6.09 -7.48
N ARG A 63 -4.95 -5.02 -7.96
CA ARG A 63 -4.40 -3.66 -7.81
C ARG A 63 -4.20 -3.30 -6.35
N VAL A 64 -5.17 -3.56 -5.47
CA VAL A 64 -5.05 -3.25 -4.04
C VAL A 64 -3.90 -4.03 -3.38
N VAL A 65 -3.86 -5.35 -3.64
CA VAL A 65 -2.83 -6.23 -3.07
C VAL A 65 -1.45 -5.84 -3.60
N HIS A 66 -1.34 -5.50 -4.88
CA HIS A 66 -0.09 -5.06 -5.51
C HIS A 66 0.44 -3.77 -4.88
N VAL A 67 -0.41 -2.75 -4.68
CA VAL A 67 0.01 -1.49 -4.03
C VAL A 67 0.52 -1.76 -2.61
N LYS A 68 -0.18 -2.58 -1.83
CA LYS A 68 0.25 -2.92 -0.47
C LYS A 68 1.55 -3.73 -0.45
N LEU A 69 1.74 -4.61 -1.42
CA LEU A 69 3.00 -5.34 -1.60
C LEU A 69 4.15 -4.37 -1.91
N GLN A 70 3.98 -3.44 -2.85
CA GLN A 70 5.00 -2.45 -3.20
C GLN A 70 5.36 -1.55 -2.00
N GLN A 71 4.37 -1.09 -1.24
CA GLN A 71 4.59 -0.35 0.00
C GLN A 71 5.42 -1.16 1.01
N LEU A 72 5.14 -2.46 1.16
CA LEU A 72 5.87 -3.35 2.04
C LEU A 72 7.33 -3.53 1.59
N LEU A 73 7.57 -3.74 0.30
CA LEU A 73 8.90 -3.93 -0.30
C LEU A 73 9.76 -2.66 -0.19
N LEU A 74 9.19 -1.52 -0.55
CA LEU A 74 9.84 -0.21 -0.40
C LEU A 74 10.25 0.03 1.05
N LYS A 75 9.33 -0.25 1.99
CA LYS A 75 9.62 -0.07 3.41
C LYS A 75 10.70 -1.02 3.91
N ALA A 76 10.72 -2.27 3.43
CA ALA A 76 11.76 -3.22 3.79
C ALA A 76 13.14 -2.72 3.36
N SER A 77 13.26 -2.18 2.14
CA SER A 77 14.49 -1.57 1.64
C SER A 77 14.93 -0.37 2.50
N GLN A 78 14.00 0.53 2.86
CA GLN A 78 14.31 1.67 3.73
C GLN A 78 14.86 1.24 5.10
N VAL A 79 14.26 0.24 5.73
CA VAL A 79 14.73 -0.25 7.04
C VAL A 79 16.11 -0.89 6.93
N ASP A 80 16.40 -1.61 5.84
CA ASP A 80 17.71 -2.23 5.60
C ASP A 80 18.82 -1.17 5.48
N ILE A 81 18.54 -0.05 4.80
CA ILE A 81 19.44 1.11 4.69
C ILE A 81 19.61 1.79 6.06
N LEU A 82 18.49 2.10 6.74
CA LEU A 82 18.52 2.81 8.03
C LEU A 82 19.24 2.04 9.14
N LYS A 83 19.29 0.70 9.07
CA LYS A 83 20.03 -0.09 10.05
C LYS A 83 21.54 0.17 10.04
N GLN A 84 22.08 0.68 8.95
CA GLN A 84 23.50 0.99 8.83
C GLN A 84 23.83 2.35 9.49
N ASP A 85 22.88 3.29 9.49
CA ASP A 85 23.14 4.69 9.85
C ASP A 85 22.41 5.16 11.13
N ASN A 86 21.17 4.72 11.38
CA ASN A 86 20.34 5.20 12.49
C ASN A 86 19.45 4.10 13.09
N THR A 87 19.94 3.47 14.17
CA THR A 87 19.31 2.29 14.78
C THR A 87 17.93 2.58 15.40
N ASP A 88 17.72 3.77 15.98
CA ASP A 88 16.44 4.12 16.61
C ASP A 88 15.34 4.42 15.58
N GLU A 89 15.71 5.05 14.48
CA GLU A 89 14.81 5.25 13.34
C GLU A 89 14.49 3.93 12.64
N ALA A 90 15.49 3.07 12.46
CA ALA A 90 15.30 1.72 11.92
C ALA A 90 14.31 0.89 12.76
N ARG A 91 14.33 0.99 14.09
CA ARG A 91 13.37 0.30 14.97
C ARG A 91 11.93 0.79 14.80
N ARG A 92 11.73 2.10 14.67
CA ARG A 92 10.40 2.67 14.40
C ARG A 92 9.88 2.19 13.05
N GLU A 93 10.75 2.18 12.04
CA GLU A 93 10.37 1.78 10.70
C GLU A 93 10.18 0.28 10.54
N ASP A 94 10.91 -0.54 11.31
CA ASP A 94 10.65 -1.98 11.43
C ASP A 94 9.24 -2.25 12.00
N SER A 95 8.80 -1.46 12.98
CA SER A 95 7.44 -1.57 13.53
C SER A 95 6.37 -1.23 12.48
N ASN A 96 6.60 -0.19 11.69
CA ASN A 96 5.73 0.18 10.57
C ASN A 96 5.69 -0.90 9.49
N LEU A 97 6.84 -1.50 9.19
CA LEU A 97 6.96 -2.63 8.26
C LEU A 97 6.14 -3.83 8.72
N MET A 98 6.24 -4.20 10.02
CA MET A 98 5.45 -5.31 10.57
C MET A 98 3.96 -5.06 10.47
N ARG A 99 3.52 -3.81 10.68
CA ARG A 99 2.10 -3.44 10.50
C ARG A 99 1.66 -3.64 9.05
N LEU A 100 2.41 -3.10 8.08
CA LEU A 100 2.10 -3.28 6.65
C LEU A 100 2.02 -4.74 6.25
N ALA A 101 2.92 -5.58 6.78
CA ALA A 101 2.90 -7.00 6.49
C ALA A 101 1.65 -7.69 7.05
N ARG A 102 1.18 -7.30 8.25
CA ARG A 102 -0.06 -7.83 8.83
C ARG A 102 -1.27 -7.41 8.01
N ASP A 103 -1.32 -6.15 7.57
CA ASP A 103 -2.40 -5.62 6.75
C ASP A 103 -2.50 -6.39 5.42
N LEU A 104 -1.35 -6.64 4.77
CA LEU A 104 -1.28 -7.44 3.55
C LEU A 104 -1.76 -8.89 3.77
N VAL A 105 -1.36 -9.51 4.88
CA VAL A 105 -1.82 -10.86 5.23
C VAL A 105 -3.33 -10.90 5.43
N LEU A 106 -3.91 -9.94 6.15
CA LEU A 106 -5.36 -9.87 6.38
C LEU A 106 -6.12 -9.66 5.06
N MET A 107 -5.58 -8.85 4.16
CA MET A 107 -6.15 -8.63 2.83
C MET A 107 -6.16 -9.93 2.02
N LEU A 108 -5.01 -10.61 1.92
CA LEU A 108 -4.91 -11.90 1.22
C LEU A 108 -5.83 -12.96 1.84
N GLN A 109 -5.98 -12.99 3.16
CA GLN A 109 -6.92 -13.88 3.84
C GLN A 109 -8.37 -13.60 3.48
N ARG A 110 -8.73 -12.34 3.21
CA ARG A 110 -10.06 -12.00 2.70
C ARG A 110 -10.21 -12.47 1.26
N VAL A 111 -9.21 -12.24 0.40
CA VAL A 111 -9.22 -12.74 -0.99
C VAL A 111 -9.46 -14.26 -1.03
N ALA A 112 -8.75 -15.02 -0.19
CA ALA A 112 -8.91 -16.47 -0.13
C ALA A 112 -10.27 -16.93 0.41
N LYS A 113 -10.93 -16.13 1.26
CA LYS A 113 -12.22 -16.47 1.89
C LYS A 113 -13.42 -16.00 1.09
N ASP A 114 -13.29 -14.93 0.31
CA ASP A 114 -14.40 -14.31 -0.41
C ASP A 114 -14.63 -15.05 -1.74
N THR A 115 -15.29 -16.20 -1.65
CA THR A 115 -15.60 -17.08 -2.79
C THR A 115 -16.83 -16.64 -3.58
N GLY A 116 -17.33 -15.40 -3.46
CA GLY A 116 -18.35 -14.97 -4.41
C GLY A 116 -19.26 -13.78 -4.12
N GLN A 117 -19.06 -12.90 -3.14
CA GLN A 117 -19.98 -11.74 -3.02
C GLN A 117 -19.43 -10.43 -2.44
N GLY A 118 -18.19 -10.37 -1.96
CA GLY A 118 -17.55 -9.10 -1.62
C GLY A 118 -16.59 -8.63 -2.70
N THR A 119 -16.91 -7.53 -3.39
CA THR A 119 -15.89 -6.75 -4.07
C THR A 119 -14.92 -6.26 -2.99
N LEU A 120 -13.69 -6.78 -2.96
CA LEU A 120 -12.61 -6.16 -2.18
C LEU A 120 -12.33 -4.79 -2.81
N THR A 121 -13.12 -3.81 -2.39
CA THR A 121 -12.90 -2.40 -2.71
C THR A 121 -11.79 -1.89 -1.81
N LEU A 122 -11.04 -0.90 -2.29
CA LEU A 122 -10.01 -0.17 -1.53
C LEU A 122 -10.51 0.36 -0.16
N ASN A 123 -11.82 0.36 0.08
CA ASN A 123 -12.47 0.82 1.29
C ASN A 123 -12.24 -0.10 2.50
N ASP A 124 -12.05 -1.41 2.31
CA ASP A 124 -11.94 -2.37 3.42
C ASP A 124 -10.53 -2.50 4.00
N ALA A 125 -9.53 -1.86 3.37
CA ALA A 125 -8.15 -1.78 3.85
C ALA A 125 -7.90 -0.56 4.79
N GLU A 126 -8.98 0.06 5.26
CA GLU A 126 -9.06 1.33 5.98
C GLU A 126 -8.62 2.57 5.17
N ASN A 127 -9.67 3.29 4.77
CA ASN A 127 -9.79 4.63 4.20
C ASN A 127 -9.48 4.75 2.71
N GLY A 128 -10.49 4.38 1.92
CA GLY A 128 -10.73 5.04 0.63
C GLY A 128 -10.71 6.56 0.79
N ILE A 129 -10.29 7.24 -0.27
CA ILE A 129 -10.26 8.70 -0.35
C ILE A 129 -11.67 9.20 -0.02
N ASN A 130 -11.80 9.95 1.08
CA ASN A 130 -13.09 10.54 1.44
C ASN A 130 -13.41 11.72 0.52
N ASP A 131 -14.66 12.20 0.48
CA ASP A 131 -15.10 13.27 -0.42
C ASP A 131 -14.15 14.49 -0.37
N THR A 132 -13.75 14.93 0.82
CA THR A 132 -12.81 16.05 0.98
C THR A 132 -11.42 15.74 0.41
N GLU A 133 -10.95 14.50 0.53
CA GLU A 133 -9.68 14.08 -0.06
C GLU A 133 -9.76 13.93 -1.58
N GLN A 134 -10.92 13.55 -2.12
CA GLN A 134 -11.18 13.48 -3.56
C GLN A 134 -11.20 14.87 -4.15
N ASP A 135 -11.93 15.80 -3.51
CA ASP A 135 -11.96 17.22 -3.90
C ASP A 135 -10.55 17.83 -3.89
N ILE A 136 -9.72 17.45 -2.92
CA ILE A 136 -8.31 17.87 -2.85
C ILE A 136 -7.52 17.35 -4.06
N ILE A 137 -7.70 16.08 -4.44
CA ILE A 137 -6.97 15.47 -5.55
C ILE A 137 -7.41 16.08 -6.89
N GLU A 138 -8.72 16.25 -7.09
CA GLU A 138 -9.28 16.87 -8.29
C GLU A 138 -8.83 18.33 -8.42
N ALA A 139 -8.86 19.10 -7.33
CA ALA A 139 -8.38 20.49 -7.31
C ALA A 139 -6.87 20.62 -7.56
N LEU A 140 -6.10 19.59 -7.24
CA LEU A 140 -4.65 19.58 -7.46
C LEU A 140 -4.31 19.32 -8.94
N GLY A 141 -5.06 18.44 -9.59
CA GLY A 141 -4.77 18.01 -10.96
C GLY A 141 -3.37 17.42 -11.09
N SER A 142 -2.73 17.67 -12.24
CA SER A 142 -1.30 17.41 -12.48
C SER A 142 -0.38 18.52 -11.97
N GLY A 143 -0.93 19.49 -11.22
CA GLY A 143 -0.24 20.70 -10.78
C GLY A 143 0.43 20.59 -9.42
N THR A 144 1.01 21.70 -8.98
CA THR A 144 1.53 21.89 -7.62
C THR A 144 0.87 23.09 -6.97
N LEU A 145 0.22 22.90 -5.82
CA LEU A 145 -0.50 23.97 -5.12
C LEU A 145 -0.11 24.06 -3.63
N THR A 146 -0.12 25.26 -3.08
CA THR A 146 0.01 25.47 -1.63
C THR A 146 -1.27 25.05 -0.92
N GLY A 147 -1.20 24.70 0.36
CA GLY A 147 -2.38 24.25 1.11
C GLY A 147 -3.54 25.25 1.12
N GLU A 148 -3.23 26.55 1.14
CA GLU A 148 -4.25 27.62 1.09
C GLU A 148 -4.92 27.73 -0.29
N LYS A 149 -4.14 27.67 -1.38
CA LYS A 149 -4.69 27.67 -2.74
C LYS A 149 -5.52 26.41 -2.98
N LEU A 150 -5.01 25.26 -2.55
CA LEU A 150 -5.67 23.98 -2.71
C LEU A 150 -7.01 23.92 -1.97
N ALA A 151 -7.11 24.51 -0.78
CA ALA A 151 -8.38 24.63 -0.06
C ALA A 151 -9.40 25.47 -0.85
N LYS A 152 -8.95 26.58 -1.42
CA LYS A 152 -9.79 27.46 -2.25
C LYS A 152 -10.30 26.74 -3.50
N GLU A 153 -9.42 26.06 -4.23
CA GLU A 153 -9.77 25.32 -5.46
C GLU A 153 -10.68 24.12 -5.15
N ALA A 154 -10.45 23.41 -4.03
CA ALA A 154 -11.30 22.31 -3.60
C ALA A 154 -12.65 22.77 -2.99
N GLY A 155 -12.91 24.07 -2.89
CA GLY A 155 -14.16 24.59 -2.30
C GLY A 155 -14.28 24.40 -0.79
N HIS A 156 -13.17 24.19 -0.06
CA HIS A 156 -13.15 23.92 1.37
C HIS A 156 -12.47 25.04 2.18
N PRO A 157 -12.91 25.30 3.43
CA PRO A 157 -12.18 26.20 4.32
C PRO A 157 -10.84 25.58 4.75
N TYR A 158 -9.78 26.39 4.79
CA TYR A 158 -8.44 25.95 5.23
C TYR A 158 -8.35 25.79 6.76
N ASN A 159 -9.03 24.76 7.30
CA ASN A 159 -9.16 24.50 8.73
C ASN A 159 -8.42 23.21 9.17
N PHE A 160 -8.55 22.84 10.44
CA PHE A 160 -7.89 21.65 11.00
C PHE A 160 -8.29 20.36 10.28
N LYS A 161 -9.55 20.23 9.85
CA LYS A 161 -10.04 19.05 9.12
C LYS A 161 -9.35 18.93 7.76
N PHE A 162 -9.29 20.04 7.01
CA PHE A 162 -8.59 20.09 5.71
C PHE A 162 -7.10 19.76 5.84
N LYS A 163 -6.42 20.35 6.84
CA LYS A 163 -5.01 20.05 7.14
C LYS A 163 -4.80 18.58 7.53
N SER A 164 -5.75 17.98 8.23
CA SER A 164 -5.71 16.56 8.58
C SER A 164 -5.84 15.68 7.35
N SER A 165 -6.73 16.01 6.42
CA SER A 165 -6.85 15.32 5.12
C SER A 165 -5.56 15.41 4.30
N LEU A 166 -4.94 16.59 4.19
CA LEU A 166 -3.63 16.74 3.53
C LEU A 166 -2.53 15.91 4.19
N SER A 167 -2.50 15.89 5.52
CA SER A 167 -1.55 15.07 6.27
C SER A 167 -1.79 13.57 6.05
N GLY A 168 -3.06 13.15 6.00
CA GLY A 168 -3.47 11.78 5.73
C GLY A 168 -3.06 11.32 4.34
N LEU A 169 -3.36 12.11 3.31
CA LEU A 169 -2.96 11.86 1.92
C LEU A 169 -1.43 11.77 1.77
N ARG A 170 -0.68 12.68 2.39
CA ARG A 170 0.79 12.63 2.40
C ARG A 170 1.34 11.39 3.11
N LYS A 171 0.79 11.03 4.27
CA LYS A 171 1.22 9.83 5.02
C LYS A 171 0.96 8.53 4.25
N ARG A 172 -0.07 8.54 3.40
CA ARG A 172 -0.39 7.41 2.50
C ARG A 172 0.46 7.40 1.22
N GLY A 173 1.29 8.41 0.99
CA GLY A 173 2.11 8.53 -0.21
C GLY A 173 1.32 8.94 -1.46
N ILE A 174 0.08 9.41 -1.31
CA ILE A 174 -0.73 9.88 -2.44
C ILE A 174 -0.27 11.28 -2.87
N LEU A 175 0.05 12.14 -1.89
CA LEU A 175 0.58 13.47 -2.12
C LEU A 175 2.04 13.57 -1.73
N GLY A 176 2.85 14.08 -2.64
CA GLY A 176 4.18 14.60 -2.36
C GLY A 176 4.12 16.01 -1.77
N ASN A 177 5.21 16.45 -1.15
CA ASN A 177 5.36 17.83 -0.67
C ASN A 177 6.76 18.33 -1.02
N LYS A 178 6.82 19.30 -1.91
CA LYS A 178 8.04 20.04 -2.26
C LYS A 178 7.78 21.49 -1.95
N ALA A 179 8.42 22.02 -0.92
CA ALA A 179 8.18 23.40 -0.51
C ALA A 179 8.46 24.37 -1.70
N PRO A 180 7.52 25.27 -2.07
CA PRO A 180 6.21 25.51 -1.46
C PRO A 180 5.04 24.84 -2.23
N GLY A 181 4.68 23.59 -1.90
CA GLY A 181 3.47 22.99 -2.47
C GLY A 181 3.32 21.48 -2.30
N TYR A 182 2.09 21.04 -2.46
CA TYR A 182 1.71 19.64 -2.61
C TYR A 182 1.61 19.30 -4.10
N PHE A 183 1.93 18.07 -4.47
CA PHE A 183 1.76 17.53 -5.81
C PHE A 183 1.24 16.09 -5.70
N LEU A 184 0.55 15.61 -6.73
CA LEU A 184 0.11 14.22 -6.80
C LEU A 184 1.30 13.35 -7.20
N GLU A 185 1.54 12.27 -6.46
CA GLU A 185 2.61 11.34 -6.84
C GLU A 185 2.23 10.60 -8.14
N PRO A 186 3.17 10.36 -9.07
CA PRO A 186 2.89 9.83 -10.41
C PRO A 186 2.10 8.51 -10.39
N GLU A 187 2.32 7.67 -9.38
CA GLU A 187 1.64 6.39 -9.22
C GLU A 187 0.13 6.54 -8.94
N TYR A 188 -0.33 7.75 -8.61
CA TYR A 188 -1.70 8.09 -8.24
C TYR A 188 -2.41 9.00 -9.25
N GLU A 189 -1.78 9.32 -10.39
CA GLU A 189 -2.38 10.15 -11.45
C GLU A 189 -3.71 9.59 -11.97
N PHE A 190 -3.92 8.27 -11.90
CA PHE A 190 -5.18 7.63 -12.27
C PHE A 190 -6.39 8.06 -11.40
N LEU A 191 -6.17 8.74 -10.28
CA LEU A 191 -7.21 9.30 -9.42
C LEU A 191 -7.79 10.61 -9.97
N LEU A 192 -7.05 11.26 -10.87
CA LEU A 192 -7.58 12.33 -11.71
C LEU A 192 -8.50 11.64 -12.72
N LYS A 193 -9.80 11.62 -12.46
CA LYS A 193 -10.77 11.12 -13.44
C LYS A 193 -10.52 11.84 -14.76
N GLU A 194 -10.44 11.09 -15.86
CA GLU A 194 -10.63 11.65 -17.20
C GLU A 194 -12.00 12.33 -17.18
N SER A 195 -11.98 13.64 -17.04
CA SER A 195 -13.16 14.46 -17.22
C SER A 195 -13.29 14.62 -18.72
N ASP A 196 -14.13 13.78 -19.33
CA ASP A 196 -14.74 14.08 -20.63
C ASP A 196 -15.50 15.42 -20.57
#